data_AF-R9N2A8-F1
#
_entry.id   AF-R9N2A8-F1
#
_cell.length_a   1.000
_cell.length_b   1.000
_cell.length_c   1.000
_cell.angle_alpha   90.00
_cell.angle_beta   90.00
_cell.angle_gamma   90.00
#
_symmetry.space_group_name_H-M   'P 1'
#
loop_
_entity.id
_entity.type
_entity.pdbx_description
1 polymer ?
#
loop_
_entity_poly.entity_id
_entity_poly.type
_entity_poly.pdbx_seq_one_letter_code
_entity_poly.pdbx_strand_id
1 'polypeptide(L)'
;KDIEFEMVGEHTEVDKNIIEHISDPLMHLVRNAVDHGIETNEERVDSGKPDKGKVIMSARTEAGKVWISVEDNGKGLDREKILAKARKQGILDENKPDSAYTDKEVYQFITLPGFSTNEQVTEYSGRGVGMDVVVQNIQQIGGTLDIESTPGFGSIMSLKIPLTLAIIDGIVMETGNSSFVLETGVIKEFVRVKEDMMIHEPDGDEYIMIRGECYPVVRLGKWYGMSEYKESIEDGVMLILEVEEKKVCLFVDKLIGEQEIVVKPIPSYIKKVKGLSGCTQLGDGSIALILDAAGLVE
;
A
#
# COMPACT_ATOMS: atom_id res chain seq x y z
N LYS A 1 3.41 -8.63 35.14
CA LYS A 1 4.00 -7.34 34.74
C LYS A 1 3.07 -6.26 35.27
N ASP A 2 3.58 -5.30 36.02
CA ASP A 2 2.79 -4.11 36.40
C ASP A 2 3.02 -3.04 35.33
N ILE A 3 1.94 -2.53 34.73
CA ILE A 3 1.99 -1.70 33.53
C ILE A 3 1.05 -0.51 33.68
N GLU A 4 1.58 0.68 33.42
CA GLU A 4 0.84 1.92 33.25
C GLU A 4 0.60 2.18 31.76
N PHE A 5 -0.65 2.37 31.38
CA PHE A 5 -1.06 2.70 30.01
C PHE A 5 -1.55 4.13 29.95
N GLU A 6 -0.95 4.94 29.07
CA GLU A 6 -1.27 6.35 28.89
C GLU A 6 -1.73 6.60 27.45
N MET A 7 -2.81 7.36 27.28
CA MET A 7 -3.31 7.80 25.99
C MET A 7 -3.14 9.31 25.85
N VAL A 8 -2.52 9.75 24.77
CA VAL A 8 -2.27 11.15 24.45
C VAL A 8 -2.92 11.47 23.11
N GLY A 9 -3.71 12.54 23.03
CA GLY A 9 -4.37 12.95 21.79
C GLY A 9 -5.61 12.13 21.43
N GLU A 10 -6.35 11.67 22.43
CA GLU A 10 -7.61 10.91 22.29
C GLU A 10 -8.72 11.63 21.49
N HIS A 11 -8.60 12.96 21.33
CA HIS A 11 -9.53 13.77 20.55
C HIS A 11 -9.08 13.99 19.09
N THR A 12 -8.03 13.30 18.63
CA THR A 12 -7.56 13.42 17.24
C THR A 12 -8.62 12.89 16.29
N GLU A 13 -9.14 13.75 15.40
CA GLU A 13 -10.13 13.37 14.40
C GLU A 13 -9.48 12.57 13.26
N VAL A 14 -10.09 11.44 12.92
CA VAL A 14 -9.60 10.50 11.90
C VAL A 14 -10.79 10.02 11.06
N ASP A 15 -10.59 9.87 9.75
CA ASP A 15 -11.62 9.38 8.84
C ASP A 15 -12.06 7.95 9.22
N LYS A 16 -13.35 7.65 9.00
CA LYS A 16 -13.93 6.34 9.35
C LYS A 16 -13.23 5.18 8.63
N ASN A 17 -12.84 5.36 7.38
CA ASN A 17 -12.11 4.33 6.63
C ASN A 17 -10.75 4.03 7.29
N ILE A 18 -10.04 5.06 7.73
CA ILE A 18 -8.77 4.88 8.46
C ILE A 18 -9.03 4.10 9.76
N ILE A 19 -10.05 4.46 10.53
CA ILE A 19 -10.41 3.78 11.80
C ILE A 19 -10.62 2.26 11.60
N GLU A 20 -11.34 1.86 10.56
CA GLU A 20 -11.61 0.46 10.25
C GLU A 20 -10.33 -0.34 9.94
N HIS A 21 -9.34 0.30 9.32
CA HIS A 21 -8.06 -0.34 8.97
C HIS A 21 -7.00 -0.28 10.07
N ILE A 22 -7.04 0.67 11.01
CA ILE A 22 -6.01 0.83 12.06
C ILE A 22 -6.32 0.13 13.38
N SER A 23 -7.59 -0.20 13.67
CA SER A 23 -7.99 -0.75 14.98
C SER A 23 -7.24 -2.05 15.31
N ASP A 24 -7.23 -3.01 14.37
CA ASP A 24 -6.52 -4.29 14.53
C ASP A 24 -4.99 -4.10 14.60
N PRO A 25 -4.34 -3.32 13.70
CA PRO A 25 -2.95 -2.90 13.83
C PRO A 25 -2.58 -2.33 15.20
N LEU A 26 -3.32 -1.34 15.70
CA LEU A 26 -3.02 -0.70 16.97
C LEU A 26 -3.10 -1.67 18.15
N MET A 27 -4.14 -2.51 18.19
CA MET A 27 -4.26 -3.56 19.18
C MET A 27 -3.06 -4.52 19.15
N HIS A 28 -2.56 -4.83 17.95
CA HIS A 28 -1.38 -5.68 17.79
C HIS A 28 -0.10 -5.00 18.30
N LEU A 29 0.12 -3.72 17.96
CA LEU A 29 1.28 -2.94 18.43
C LEU A 29 1.30 -2.84 19.97
N VAL A 30 0.16 -2.51 20.59
CA VAL A 30 0.02 -2.44 22.05
C VAL A 30 0.27 -3.80 22.68
N ARG A 31 -0.25 -4.89 22.10
CA ARG A 31 0.02 -6.24 22.58
C ARG A 31 1.51 -6.59 22.50
N ASN A 32 2.18 -6.27 21.40
CA ASN A 32 3.61 -6.52 21.25
C ASN A 32 4.44 -5.76 22.29
N ALA A 33 4.09 -4.50 22.56
CA ALA A 33 4.69 -3.71 23.63
C ALA A 33 4.53 -4.41 24.99
N VAL A 34 3.32 -4.88 25.33
CA VAL A 34 3.02 -5.53 26.61
C VAL A 34 3.66 -6.92 26.75
N ASP A 35 3.54 -7.77 25.73
CA ASP A 35 3.94 -9.18 25.79
C ASP A 35 5.44 -9.34 25.59
N HIS A 36 6.01 -8.62 24.62
CA HIS A 36 7.39 -8.78 24.20
C HIS A 36 8.31 -7.61 24.57
N GLY A 37 7.80 -6.38 24.57
CA GLY A 37 8.56 -5.17 24.90
C GLY A 37 8.89 -5.08 26.39
N ILE A 38 7.85 -4.97 27.23
CA ILE A 38 7.99 -4.85 28.69
C ILE A 38 8.55 -6.14 29.27
N GLU A 39 9.64 -6.04 30.02
CA GLU A 39 10.25 -7.19 30.72
C GLU A 39 9.50 -7.53 32.03
N THR A 40 9.87 -8.61 32.72
CA THR A 40 9.25 -8.97 34.01
C THR A 40 9.69 -8.02 35.13
N ASN A 41 8.93 -7.92 36.22
CA ASN A 41 9.26 -7.01 37.33
C ASN A 41 10.66 -7.30 37.92
N GLU A 42 11.06 -8.57 37.99
CA GLU A 42 12.40 -8.98 38.43
C GLU A 42 13.49 -8.45 37.48
N GLU A 43 13.34 -8.68 36.17
CA GLU A 43 14.28 -8.18 35.15
C GLU A 43 14.37 -6.63 35.13
N ARG A 44 13.27 -5.92 35.45
CA ARG A 44 13.26 -4.45 35.55
C ARG A 44 14.10 -3.96 36.72
N VAL A 45 13.94 -4.59 37.88
CA VAL A 45 14.70 -4.25 39.09
C VAL A 45 16.19 -4.48 38.85
N ASP A 46 16.54 -5.63 38.26
CA ASP A 46 17.93 -5.96 37.93
C ASP A 46 18.55 -4.99 36.92
N SER A 47 17.74 -4.44 36.01
CA SER A 47 18.16 -3.46 35.01
C SER A 47 18.11 -2.00 35.51
N GLY A 48 17.74 -1.77 36.78
CA GLY A 48 17.63 -0.42 37.37
C GLY A 48 16.48 0.43 36.82
N LYS A 49 15.46 -0.20 36.23
CA LYS A 49 14.30 0.47 35.63
C LYS A 49 13.21 0.77 36.66
N PRO A 50 12.28 1.72 36.34
CA PRO A 50 11.10 1.96 37.17
C PRO A 50 10.27 0.69 37.35
N ASP A 51 9.70 0.51 38.54
CA ASP A 51 8.94 -0.69 38.94
C ASP A 51 7.78 -1.00 37.97
N LYS A 52 7.07 0.03 37.51
CA LYS A 52 6.02 -0.09 36.50
C LYS A 52 6.57 0.07 35.08
N GLY A 53 6.22 -0.88 34.22
CA GLY A 53 6.32 -0.71 32.77
C GLY A 53 5.39 0.41 32.32
N LYS A 54 5.78 1.17 31.30
CA LYS A 54 4.97 2.26 30.74
C LYS A 54 4.76 2.00 29.25
N VAL A 55 3.52 2.07 28.82
CA VAL A 55 3.13 2.05 27.40
C VAL A 55 2.32 3.30 27.11
N ILE A 56 2.76 4.09 26.15
CA ILE A 56 2.14 5.35 25.75
C ILE A 56 1.62 5.19 24.33
N MET A 57 0.31 5.40 24.13
CA MET A 57 -0.27 5.55 22.81
C MET A 57 -0.52 7.04 22.55
N SER A 58 0.12 7.59 21.52
CA SER A 58 -0.08 8.99 21.13
C SER A 58 -0.69 9.09 19.75
N ALA A 59 -1.63 10.02 19.56
CA ALA A 59 -2.16 10.39 18.27
C ALA A 59 -2.02 11.91 18.08
N ARG A 60 -1.56 12.34 16.91
CA ARG A 60 -1.50 13.76 16.53
C ARG A 60 -1.68 13.94 15.03
N THR A 61 -2.18 15.09 14.63
CA THR A 61 -2.26 15.48 13.22
C THR A 61 -1.20 16.53 12.93
N GLU A 62 -0.34 16.26 11.94
CA GLU A 62 0.77 17.14 11.56
C GLU A 62 0.96 17.09 10.04
N ALA A 63 1.00 18.27 9.41
CA ALA A 63 1.21 18.43 7.95
C ALA A 63 0.27 17.58 7.07
N GLY A 64 -1.02 17.49 7.43
CA GLY A 64 -2.01 16.71 6.66
C GLY A 64 -1.85 15.20 6.81
N LYS A 65 -1.11 14.73 7.82
CA LYS A 65 -0.97 13.31 8.17
C LYS A 65 -1.40 13.08 9.61
N VAL A 66 -2.01 11.94 9.86
CA VAL A 66 -2.24 11.39 11.19
C VAL A 66 -1.01 10.58 11.57
N TRP A 67 -0.43 10.94 12.71
CA TRP A 67 0.68 10.24 13.33
C TRP A 67 0.14 9.53 14.56
N ILE A 68 0.26 8.20 14.59
CA ILE A 68 -0.11 7.39 15.74
C ILE A 68 1.12 6.61 16.19
N SER A 69 1.53 6.75 17.44
CA SER A 69 2.68 6.03 17.98
C SER A 69 2.30 5.17 19.17
N VAL A 70 2.94 4.01 19.26
CA VAL A 70 2.96 3.16 20.46
C VAL A 70 4.40 3.12 20.95
N GLU A 71 4.62 3.68 22.13
CA GLU A 71 5.92 3.74 22.81
C GLU A 71 5.90 2.88 24.06
N ASP A 72 6.95 2.11 24.29
CA ASP A 72 7.16 1.34 25.51
C ASP A 72 8.53 1.63 26.12
N ASN A 73 8.65 1.50 27.45
CA ASN A 73 9.94 1.60 28.16
C ASN A 73 10.56 0.23 28.48
N GLY A 74 10.33 -0.75 27.61
CA GLY A 74 10.76 -2.14 27.74
C GLY A 74 12.20 -2.36 27.29
N LYS A 75 12.55 -3.61 27.01
CA LYS A 75 13.94 -4.01 26.68
C LYS A 75 14.41 -3.55 25.30
N GLY A 76 13.48 -3.08 24.46
CA GLY A 76 13.74 -2.77 23.06
C GLY A 76 13.91 -4.00 22.17
N LEU A 77 14.26 -3.77 20.91
CA LEU A 77 14.46 -4.79 19.90
C LEU A 77 15.90 -5.32 19.94
N ASP A 78 16.04 -6.64 19.79
CA ASP A 78 17.32 -7.32 19.78
C ASP A 78 17.89 -7.36 18.36
N ARG A 79 18.73 -6.37 18.05
CA ARG A 79 19.38 -6.20 16.73
C ARG A 79 20.10 -7.46 16.26
N GLU A 80 20.89 -8.08 17.14
CA GLU A 80 21.70 -9.28 16.83
C GLU A 80 20.81 -10.46 16.47
N LYS A 81 19.74 -10.70 17.24
CA LYS A 81 18.78 -11.78 16.93
C LYS A 81 18.04 -11.55 15.62
N ILE A 82 17.65 -10.31 15.33
CA ILE A 82 16.96 -9.97 14.09
C ILE A 82 17.88 -10.21 12.89
N LEU A 83 19.14 -9.76 12.94
CA LEU A 83 20.13 -10.01 11.88
C LEU A 83 20.41 -11.49 11.67
N ALA A 84 20.64 -12.25 12.76
CA ALA A 84 20.89 -13.68 12.67
C ALA A 84 19.72 -14.43 12.00
N LYS A 85 18.49 -14.00 12.31
CA LYS A 85 17.28 -14.56 11.70
C LYS A 85 17.14 -14.15 10.23
N ALA A 86 17.38 -12.88 9.89
CA ALA A 86 17.35 -12.38 8.52
C ALA A 86 18.36 -13.10 7.62
N ARG A 87 19.57 -13.34 8.15
CA ARG A 87 20.63 -14.12 7.49
C ARG A 87 20.19 -15.56 7.23
N LYS A 88 19.59 -16.22 8.22
CA LYS A 88 19.09 -17.60 8.09
C LYS A 88 17.96 -17.73 7.07
N GLN A 89 17.16 -16.68 6.89
CA GLN A 89 16.06 -16.63 5.90
C GLN A 89 16.51 -16.17 4.51
N GLY A 90 17.80 -15.85 4.30
CA GLY A 90 18.32 -15.40 3.00
C GLY A 90 17.88 -13.99 2.61
N ILE A 91 17.50 -13.15 3.58
CA ILE A 91 17.03 -11.77 3.36
C ILE A 91 18.23 -10.81 3.17
N LEU A 92 19.37 -11.12 3.80
CA LEU A 92 20.57 -10.30 3.73
C LEU A 92 21.42 -10.66 2.50
N ASP A 93 22.14 -9.67 1.97
CA ASP A 93 23.12 -9.88 0.90
C ASP A 93 24.34 -10.61 1.49
N GLU A 94 24.70 -11.76 0.91
CA GLU A 94 25.81 -12.61 1.38
C GLU A 94 27.16 -11.87 1.42
N ASN A 95 27.33 -10.86 0.56
CA ASN A 95 28.58 -10.09 0.44
C ASN A 95 28.59 -8.83 1.32
N LYS A 96 27.47 -8.48 1.95
CA LYS A 96 27.35 -7.28 2.79
C LYS A 96 27.56 -7.65 4.28
N PRO A 97 28.49 -7.00 4.98
CA PRO A 97 28.70 -7.26 6.41
C PRO A 97 27.51 -6.74 7.24
N ASP A 98 27.20 -7.42 8.36
CA ASP A 98 26.08 -7.07 9.25
C ASP A 98 26.19 -5.65 9.85
N SER A 99 27.42 -5.14 9.98
CA SER A 99 27.70 -3.78 10.45
C SER A 99 27.33 -2.70 9.42
N ALA A 100 27.10 -3.06 8.16
CA ALA A 100 26.70 -2.13 7.12
C ALA A 100 25.18 -1.92 7.04
N TYR A 101 24.41 -2.60 7.90
CA TYR A 101 22.98 -2.34 8.08
C TYR A 101 22.76 -1.40 9.26
N THR A 102 22.05 -0.31 8.99
CA THR A 102 21.59 0.62 10.02
C THR A 102 20.53 -0.03 10.90
N ASP A 103 20.39 0.43 12.14
CA ASP A 103 19.39 -0.13 13.07
C ASP A 103 17.97 -0.03 12.51
N LYS A 104 17.68 1.07 11.80
CA LYS A 104 16.40 1.26 11.11
C LYS A 104 16.15 0.18 10.05
N GLU A 105 17.13 -0.14 9.21
CA GLU A 105 17.01 -1.22 8.22
C GLU A 105 16.82 -2.57 8.90
N VAL A 106 17.55 -2.82 9.99
CA VAL A 106 17.43 -4.08 10.74
C VAL A 106 16.04 -4.25 11.33
N TYR A 107 15.51 -3.22 12.00
CA TYR A 107 14.19 -3.30 12.60
C TYR A 107 13.09 -3.39 11.55
N GLN A 108 13.29 -2.86 10.34
CA GLN A 108 12.34 -3.03 9.25
C GLN A 108 12.18 -4.51 8.83
N PHE A 109 13.19 -5.37 9.04
CA PHE A 109 13.05 -6.79 8.70
C PHE A 109 11.93 -7.48 9.47
N ILE A 110 11.57 -6.99 10.67
CA ILE A 110 10.46 -7.57 11.44
C ILE A 110 9.11 -7.40 10.73
N THR A 111 9.01 -6.49 9.76
CA THR A 111 7.79 -6.27 8.99
C THR A 111 7.69 -7.17 7.75
N LEU A 112 8.71 -8.00 7.47
CA LEU A 112 8.69 -8.87 6.31
C LEU A 112 7.75 -10.09 6.51
N PRO A 113 7.09 -10.55 5.44
CA PRO A 113 6.22 -11.73 5.51
C PRO A 113 6.94 -12.95 6.10
N GLY A 114 6.33 -13.59 7.09
CA GLY A 114 6.91 -14.77 7.74
C GLY A 114 8.09 -14.46 8.69
N PHE A 115 8.37 -13.19 8.97
CA PHE A 115 9.37 -12.79 9.96
C PHE A 115 8.72 -12.68 11.34
N SER A 116 8.90 -13.71 12.18
CA SER A 116 8.47 -13.70 13.59
C SER A 116 9.65 -14.09 14.46
N THR A 117 10.00 -13.35 15.50
CA THR A 117 11.11 -13.71 16.40
C THR A 117 10.79 -14.85 17.36
N ASN A 118 9.53 -15.30 17.43
CA ASN A 118 9.13 -16.39 18.32
C ASN A 118 9.48 -17.77 17.73
N GLU A 119 10.14 -18.63 18.53
CA GLU A 119 10.48 -20.01 18.15
C GLU A 119 9.30 -20.99 18.32
N GLN A 120 8.26 -20.60 19.05
CA GLN A 120 7.03 -21.40 19.26
C GLN A 120 5.83 -20.73 18.61
N VAL A 121 5.15 -21.48 17.73
CA VAL A 121 3.84 -21.13 17.19
C VAL A 121 2.80 -21.44 18.27
N THR A 122 2.46 -20.47 19.11
CA THR A 122 1.37 -20.67 20.10
C THR A 122 0.02 -20.55 19.41
N GLU A 123 -0.79 -21.60 19.50
CA GLU A 123 -2.11 -21.78 18.86
C GLU A 123 -3.18 -20.75 19.28
N TYR A 124 -2.90 -19.85 20.23
CA TYR A 124 -3.85 -18.80 20.66
C TYR A 124 -3.89 -17.56 19.75
N SER A 125 -3.05 -17.49 18.72
CA SER A 125 -3.06 -16.41 17.71
C SER A 125 -3.87 -16.75 16.46
N GLY A 126 -5.05 -17.40 16.62
CA GLY A 126 -5.91 -17.99 15.58
C GLY A 126 -6.43 -17.09 14.43
N ARG A 127 -5.77 -15.97 14.12
CA ARG A 127 -5.89 -15.20 12.88
C ARG A 127 -4.56 -14.90 12.17
N GLY A 128 -3.41 -15.36 12.68
CA GLY A 128 -2.13 -15.18 11.99
C GLY A 128 -1.74 -13.71 11.79
N VAL A 129 -1.98 -12.84 12.77
CA VAL A 129 -1.61 -11.41 12.67
C VAL A 129 -0.14 -11.28 13.05
N GLY A 130 0.75 -11.36 12.07
CA GLY A 130 2.13 -10.91 12.19
C GLY A 130 2.25 -9.42 11.93
N MET A 131 3.46 -8.89 12.10
CA MET A 131 3.77 -7.50 11.74
C MET A 131 3.63 -7.24 10.23
N ASP A 132 3.70 -8.27 9.41
CA ASP A 132 3.41 -8.24 7.99
C ASP A 132 1.94 -7.88 7.71
N VAL A 133 0.99 -8.46 8.44
CA VAL A 133 -0.44 -8.11 8.34
C VAL A 133 -0.69 -6.67 8.78
N VAL A 134 0.00 -6.21 9.83
CA VAL A 134 -0.03 -4.81 10.27
C VAL A 134 0.42 -3.88 9.14
N VAL A 135 1.56 -4.16 8.52
CA VAL A 135 2.06 -3.33 7.42
C VAL A 135 1.14 -3.36 6.21
N GLN A 136 0.59 -4.52 5.83
CA GLN A 136 -0.36 -4.62 4.72
C GLN A 136 -1.61 -3.77 4.95
N ASN A 137 -2.20 -3.80 6.15
CA ASN A 137 -3.38 -3.00 6.48
C ASN A 137 -3.08 -1.50 6.41
N ILE A 138 -1.89 -1.08 6.86
CA ILE A 138 -1.47 0.32 6.85
C ILE A 138 -1.13 0.80 5.44
N GLN A 139 -0.53 -0.06 4.61
CA GLN A 139 -0.24 0.26 3.20
C GLN A 139 -1.52 0.42 2.37
N GLN A 140 -2.59 -0.33 2.66
CA GLN A 140 -3.88 -0.20 1.95
C GLN A 140 -4.51 1.19 2.06
N ILE A 141 -4.20 1.92 3.14
CA ILE A 141 -4.67 3.29 3.37
C ILE A 141 -3.59 4.34 3.04
N GLY A 142 -2.55 3.96 2.29
CA GLY A 142 -1.45 4.84 1.89
C GLY A 142 -0.54 5.24 3.06
N GLY A 143 -0.61 4.51 4.18
CA GLY A 143 0.19 4.74 5.36
C GLY A 143 1.53 4.01 5.34
N THR A 144 2.39 4.34 6.31
CA THR A 144 3.67 3.67 6.56
C THR A 144 3.84 3.39 8.05
N LEU A 145 4.59 2.33 8.37
CA LEU A 145 5.02 2.00 9.73
C LEU A 145 6.53 2.27 9.83
N ASP A 146 6.92 3.06 10.83
CA ASP A 146 8.30 3.37 11.17
C ASP A 146 8.60 2.78 12.56
N ILE A 147 9.78 2.17 12.71
CA ILE A 147 10.15 1.49 13.95
C ILE A 147 11.48 2.05 14.44
N GLU A 148 11.47 2.53 15.67
CA GLU A 148 12.64 2.99 16.39
C GLU A 148 12.78 2.19 17.67
N SER A 149 13.99 1.78 18.03
CA SER A 149 14.20 1.08 19.29
C SER A 149 15.61 1.27 19.80
N THR A 150 15.72 1.48 21.11
CA THR A 150 17.00 1.59 21.80
C THR A 150 17.09 0.43 22.80
N PRO A 151 18.10 -0.45 22.70
CA PRO A 151 18.27 -1.57 23.62
C PRO A 151 18.29 -1.10 25.08
N GLY A 152 17.46 -1.73 25.91
CA GLY A 152 17.30 -1.40 27.33
C GLY A 152 16.44 -0.16 27.61
N PHE A 153 16.02 0.62 26.61
CA PHE A 153 15.18 1.81 26.81
C PHE A 153 13.80 1.71 26.17
N GLY A 154 13.59 0.72 25.28
CA GLY A 154 12.28 0.37 24.74
C GLY A 154 12.17 0.57 23.24
N SER A 155 10.94 0.66 22.75
CA SER A 155 10.66 0.85 21.32
C SER A 155 9.53 1.83 21.07
N ILE A 156 9.56 2.46 19.90
CA ILE A 156 8.55 3.37 19.40
C ILE A 156 8.16 2.87 18.00
N MET A 157 6.90 2.46 17.87
CA MET A 157 6.31 2.08 16.59
C MET A 157 5.37 3.20 16.15
N SER A 158 5.67 3.85 15.02
CA SER A 158 4.97 5.02 14.52
C SER A 158 4.27 4.75 13.20
N LEU A 159 2.95 4.84 13.20
CA LEU A 159 2.09 4.83 12.02
C LEU A 159 1.96 6.25 11.48
N LYS A 160 2.24 6.42 10.18
CA LYS A 160 2.10 7.70 9.46
C LYS A 160 1.07 7.50 8.36
N ILE A 161 -0.09 8.12 8.49
CA ILE A 161 -1.23 7.90 7.60
C ILE A 161 -1.66 9.25 7.02
N PRO A 162 -1.80 9.40 5.69
CA PRO A 162 -2.38 10.61 5.10
C PRO A 162 -3.79 10.89 5.64
N LEU A 163 -4.07 12.12 6.08
CA LEU A 163 -5.40 12.54 6.55
C LEU A 163 -6.40 12.62 5.37
N THR A 164 -5.90 12.92 4.18
CA THR A 164 -6.68 12.99 2.95
C THR A 164 -6.60 11.67 2.20
N LEU A 165 -7.74 11.19 1.70
CA LEU A 165 -7.76 10.29 0.56
C LEU A 165 -6.89 10.89 -0.56
N ALA A 166 -6.06 10.07 -1.21
CA ALA A 166 -5.13 10.58 -2.21
C ALA A 166 -5.89 11.30 -3.33
N ILE A 167 -5.62 12.60 -3.49
CA ILE A 167 -6.08 13.36 -4.65
C ILE A 167 -5.04 13.13 -5.73
N ILE A 168 -5.47 12.64 -6.88
CA ILE A 168 -4.62 12.49 -8.05
C ILE A 168 -5.23 13.22 -9.24
N ASP A 169 -4.37 13.74 -10.11
CA ASP A 169 -4.79 14.24 -11.42
C ASP A 169 -5.05 13.05 -12.34
N GLY A 170 -6.29 12.93 -12.78
CA GLY A 170 -6.75 11.81 -13.57
C GLY A 170 -7.40 12.26 -14.88
N ILE A 171 -7.16 11.49 -15.93
CA ILE A 171 -7.87 11.62 -17.18
C ILE A 171 -9.10 10.72 -17.15
N VAL A 172 -10.28 11.34 -17.18
CA VAL A 172 -11.58 10.66 -17.23
C VAL A 172 -11.90 10.27 -18.68
N MET A 173 -12.25 9.01 -18.86
CA MET A 173 -12.59 8.40 -20.15
C MET A 173 -13.82 7.50 -20.02
N GLU A 174 -14.51 7.26 -21.13
CA GLU A 174 -15.69 6.40 -21.18
C GLU A 174 -15.43 5.22 -22.12
N THR A 175 -15.96 4.05 -21.77
CA THR A 175 -16.05 2.88 -22.65
C THR A 175 -17.39 2.20 -22.38
N GLY A 176 -18.20 2.03 -23.42
CA GLY A 176 -19.62 1.74 -23.29
C GLY A 176 -20.32 2.72 -22.34
N ASN A 177 -21.01 2.18 -21.33
CA ASN A 177 -21.75 2.96 -20.34
C ASN A 177 -20.99 3.16 -19.02
N SER A 178 -19.67 2.93 -18.99
CA SER A 178 -18.86 3.06 -17.77
C SER A 178 -17.75 4.09 -17.91
N SER A 179 -17.52 4.82 -16.82
CA SER A 179 -16.46 5.80 -16.70
C SER A 179 -15.23 5.18 -16.05
N PHE A 180 -14.07 5.48 -16.60
CA PHE A 180 -12.77 5.07 -16.12
C PHE A 180 -11.89 6.29 -15.92
N VAL A 181 -10.94 6.18 -15.00
CA VAL A 181 -9.91 7.20 -14.77
C VAL A 181 -8.55 6.54 -14.79
N LEU A 182 -7.59 7.20 -15.41
CA LEU A 182 -6.20 6.78 -15.41
C LEU A 182 -5.35 8.01 -15.07
N GLU A 183 -4.33 7.82 -14.25
CA GLU A 183 -3.49 8.92 -13.77
C GLU A 183 -2.83 9.65 -14.95
N THR A 184 -2.81 10.99 -14.93
CA THR A 184 -2.23 11.78 -16.02
C THR A 184 -0.76 11.43 -16.25
N GLY A 185 0.00 11.11 -15.19
CA GLY A 185 1.44 10.83 -15.25
C GLY A 185 1.84 9.62 -16.09
N VAL A 186 0.96 8.64 -16.26
CA VAL A 186 1.22 7.43 -17.08
C VAL A 186 0.81 7.61 -18.55
N ILE A 187 0.08 8.67 -18.89
CA ILE A 187 -0.38 8.94 -20.27
C ILE A 187 0.66 9.83 -20.97
N LYS A 188 1.23 9.32 -22.06
CA LYS A 188 2.21 10.07 -22.86
C LYS A 188 1.55 10.91 -23.93
N GLU A 189 0.68 10.29 -24.73
CA GLU A 189 0.02 10.95 -25.85
C GLU A 189 -1.38 10.38 -26.09
N PHE A 190 -2.27 11.23 -26.60
CA PHE A 190 -3.56 10.84 -27.16
C PHE A 190 -3.45 10.84 -28.68
N VAL A 191 -3.78 9.73 -29.32
CA VAL A 191 -3.65 9.55 -30.76
C VAL A 191 -4.99 9.16 -31.36
N ARG A 192 -5.38 9.86 -32.44
CA ARG A 192 -6.43 9.38 -33.33
C ARG A 192 -5.79 8.47 -34.36
N VAL A 193 -6.31 7.27 -34.45
CA VAL A 193 -5.74 6.18 -35.23
C VAL A 193 -6.72 5.81 -36.33
N LYS A 194 -6.18 5.17 -37.36
CA LYS A 194 -6.95 4.67 -38.51
C LYS A 194 -6.71 3.18 -38.64
N GLU A 195 -7.63 2.50 -39.30
CA GLU A 195 -7.53 1.05 -39.46
C GLU A 195 -6.26 0.62 -40.24
N ASP A 196 -5.75 1.46 -41.14
CA ASP A 196 -4.51 1.21 -41.89
C ASP A 196 -3.23 1.24 -41.04
N MET A 197 -3.32 1.74 -39.79
CA MET A 197 -2.22 1.72 -38.83
C MET A 197 -2.21 0.46 -37.96
N MET A 198 -3.30 -0.32 -37.98
CA MET A 198 -3.46 -1.52 -37.17
C MET A 198 -2.80 -2.73 -37.83
N ILE A 199 -2.22 -3.59 -37.00
CA ILE A 199 -1.69 -4.90 -37.36
C ILE A 199 -2.45 -5.92 -36.53
N HIS A 200 -3.14 -6.84 -37.20
CA HIS A 200 -3.94 -7.90 -36.59
C HIS A 200 -3.25 -9.24 -36.76
N GLU A 201 -2.86 -9.86 -35.65
CA GLU A 201 -2.24 -11.19 -35.67
C GLU A 201 -3.30 -12.32 -35.63
N PRO A 202 -3.02 -13.49 -36.22
CA PRO A 202 -3.98 -14.61 -36.26
C PRO A 202 -4.36 -15.20 -34.89
N ASP A 203 -3.54 -14.97 -33.87
CA ASP A 203 -3.77 -15.39 -32.48
C ASP A 203 -4.75 -14.46 -31.73
N GLY A 204 -5.09 -13.31 -32.33
CA GLY A 204 -6.02 -12.32 -31.79
C GLY A 204 -5.35 -11.15 -31.08
N ASP A 205 -4.01 -11.08 -31.10
CA ASP A 205 -3.26 -9.91 -30.64
C ASP A 205 -3.37 -8.77 -31.66
N GLU A 206 -3.47 -7.55 -31.15
CA GLU A 206 -3.56 -6.34 -31.95
C GLU A 206 -2.37 -5.44 -31.64
N TYR A 207 -1.76 -4.90 -32.69
CA TYR A 207 -0.67 -3.94 -32.60
C TYR A 207 -0.98 -2.70 -33.43
N ILE A 208 -0.31 -1.60 -33.12
CA ILE A 208 -0.45 -0.36 -33.86
C ILE A 208 0.89 0.28 -34.19
N MET A 209 1.02 0.75 -35.43
CA MET A 209 2.20 1.47 -35.91
C MET A 209 2.00 2.98 -35.76
N ILE A 210 2.72 3.60 -34.83
CA ILE A 210 2.68 5.05 -34.60
C ILE A 210 4.10 5.60 -34.80
N ARG A 211 4.27 6.48 -35.80
CA ARG A 211 5.55 7.13 -36.14
C ARG A 211 6.73 6.15 -36.34
N GLY A 212 6.45 4.93 -36.81
CA GLY A 212 7.46 3.89 -37.07
C GLY A 212 7.78 2.98 -35.87
N GLU A 213 7.18 3.22 -34.71
CA GLU A 213 7.22 2.31 -33.56
C GLU A 213 5.95 1.45 -33.51
N CYS A 214 6.10 0.20 -33.06
CA CYS A 214 5.01 -0.77 -32.92
C CYS A 214 4.63 -0.91 -31.45
N TYR A 215 3.34 -0.76 -31.14
CA TYR A 215 2.82 -0.86 -29.78
C TYR A 215 1.72 -1.92 -29.69
N PRO A 216 1.69 -2.74 -28.62
CA PRO A 216 0.56 -3.61 -28.36
C PRO A 216 -0.69 -2.78 -28.02
N VAL A 217 -1.85 -3.23 -28.48
CA VAL A 217 -3.13 -2.56 -28.27
C VAL A 217 -3.99 -3.36 -27.30
N VAL A 218 -4.49 -2.67 -26.27
CA VAL A 218 -5.47 -3.18 -25.33
C VAL A 218 -6.77 -2.42 -25.56
N ARG A 219 -7.83 -3.13 -25.97
CA ARG A 219 -9.18 -2.58 -26.03
C ARG A 219 -9.87 -2.74 -24.69
N LEU A 220 -10.18 -1.63 -24.02
CA LEU A 220 -10.72 -1.66 -22.66
C LEU A 220 -12.04 -2.43 -22.57
N GLY A 221 -12.92 -2.26 -23.57
CA GLY A 221 -14.20 -2.98 -23.65
C GLY A 221 -14.04 -4.49 -23.78
N LYS A 222 -13.10 -4.95 -24.63
CA LYS A 222 -12.76 -6.37 -24.79
C LYS A 222 -12.11 -6.94 -23.52
N TRP A 223 -11.21 -6.18 -22.90
CA TRP A 223 -10.48 -6.57 -21.69
C TRP A 223 -11.42 -6.90 -20.53
N TYR A 224 -12.44 -6.06 -20.30
CA TYR A 224 -13.42 -6.26 -19.23
C TYR A 224 -14.69 -7.01 -19.68
N GLY A 225 -14.76 -7.48 -20.92
CA GLY A 225 -15.94 -8.19 -21.44
C GLY A 225 -17.21 -7.34 -21.43
N MET A 226 -17.08 -6.05 -21.70
CA MET A 226 -18.18 -5.09 -21.64
C MET A 226 -19.13 -5.25 -22.83
N SER A 227 -20.38 -4.85 -22.63
CA SER A 227 -21.36 -4.67 -23.71
C SER A 227 -21.42 -3.21 -24.15
N GLU A 228 -21.84 -2.95 -25.38
CA GLU A 228 -22.13 -1.59 -25.91
C GLU A 228 -20.91 -0.66 -25.99
N TYR A 229 -19.69 -1.20 -26.14
CA TYR A 229 -18.49 -0.39 -26.44
C TYR A 229 -18.24 -0.28 -27.95
N LYS A 230 -17.42 0.69 -28.36
CA LYS A 230 -17.07 0.86 -29.78
C LYS A 230 -16.03 -0.17 -30.20
N GLU A 231 -16.31 -0.92 -31.27
CA GLU A 231 -15.35 -1.88 -31.83
C GLU A 231 -14.44 -1.26 -32.89
N SER A 232 -14.94 -0.30 -33.66
CA SER A 232 -14.14 0.40 -34.66
C SER A 232 -13.12 1.32 -33.99
N ILE A 233 -11.85 1.19 -34.36
CA ILE A 233 -10.77 2.00 -33.79
C ILE A 233 -10.91 3.49 -34.18
N GLU A 234 -11.57 3.76 -35.31
CA GLU A 234 -11.76 5.12 -35.83
C GLU A 234 -12.82 5.90 -35.04
N ASP A 235 -13.70 5.21 -34.32
CA ASP A 235 -14.78 5.82 -33.55
C ASP A 235 -14.36 6.20 -32.12
N GLY A 236 -13.17 5.79 -31.68
CA GLY A 236 -12.66 6.03 -30.32
C GLY A 236 -11.38 6.87 -30.26
N VAL A 237 -10.66 6.71 -29.16
CA VAL A 237 -9.40 7.40 -28.87
C VAL A 237 -8.38 6.38 -28.38
N MET A 238 -7.16 6.45 -28.91
CA MET A 238 -6.03 5.66 -28.44
C MET A 238 -5.19 6.48 -27.45
N LEU A 239 -4.84 5.89 -26.32
CA LEU A 239 -3.94 6.46 -25.33
C LEU A 239 -2.63 5.67 -25.35
N ILE A 240 -1.49 6.35 -25.51
CA ILE A 240 -0.19 5.72 -25.32
C ILE A 240 0.15 5.82 -23.83
N LEU A 241 0.20 4.67 -23.17
CA LEU A 241 0.60 4.53 -21.78
C LEU A 241 2.06 4.12 -21.71
N GLU A 242 2.77 4.66 -20.73
CA GLU A 242 4.14 4.24 -20.41
C GLU A 242 4.24 3.97 -18.91
N VAL A 243 4.59 2.74 -18.58
CA VAL A 243 4.83 2.30 -17.20
C VAL A 243 6.23 1.73 -17.18
N GLU A 244 7.11 2.37 -16.41
CA GLU A 244 8.56 2.10 -16.43
C GLU A 244 9.14 2.25 -17.85
N GLU A 245 9.63 1.15 -18.44
CA GLU A 245 10.16 1.12 -19.81
C GLU A 245 9.21 0.44 -20.81
N LYS A 246 8.03 0.01 -20.37
CA LYS A 246 7.05 -0.67 -21.22
C LYS A 246 5.98 0.31 -21.69
N LYS A 247 5.64 0.21 -22.99
CA LYS A 247 4.63 1.04 -23.63
C LYS A 247 3.49 0.18 -24.16
N VAL A 248 2.25 0.61 -23.91
CA VAL A 248 1.03 -0.04 -24.40
C VAL A 248 0.06 1.02 -24.90
N CYS A 249 -0.73 0.67 -25.90
CA CYS A 249 -1.79 1.53 -26.42
C CYS A 249 -3.13 1.07 -25.85
N LEU A 250 -3.82 1.94 -25.11
CA LEU A 250 -5.15 1.68 -24.57
C LEU A 250 -6.21 2.34 -25.44
N PHE A 251 -7.16 1.55 -25.95
CA PHE A 251 -8.27 2.04 -26.74
C PHE A 251 -9.54 2.20 -25.90
N VAL A 252 -10.16 3.37 -26.00
CA VAL A 252 -11.41 3.74 -25.30
C VAL A 252 -12.37 4.50 -26.22
N ASP A 253 -13.65 4.54 -25.86
CA ASP A 253 -14.68 5.10 -26.73
C ASP A 253 -14.68 6.63 -26.78
N LYS A 254 -14.34 7.28 -25.66
CA LYS A 254 -14.37 8.73 -25.54
C LYS A 254 -13.47 9.24 -24.42
N LEU A 255 -12.84 10.38 -24.67
CA LEU A 255 -12.13 11.17 -23.68
C LEU A 255 -13.06 12.26 -23.12
N ILE A 256 -13.20 12.35 -21.80
CA ILE A 256 -14.01 13.38 -21.13
C ILE A 256 -13.15 14.58 -20.77
N GLY A 257 -12.00 14.35 -20.13
CA GLY A 257 -11.06 15.40 -19.79
C GLY A 257 -10.28 15.12 -18.50
N GLU A 258 -9.46 16.08 -18.11
CA GLU A 258 -8.67 16.05 -16.89
C GLU A 258 -9.48 16.54 -15.68
N GLN A 259 -9.40 15.82 -14.57
CA GLN A 259 -10.05 16.16 -13.30
C GLN A 259 -9.20 15.71 -12.12
N GLU A 260 -9.16 16.53 -11.06
CA GLU A 260 -8.70 16.09 -9.74
C GLU A 260 -9.72 15.10 -9.16
N ILE A 261 -9.26 13.89 -8.87
CA ILE A 261 -10.13 12.83 -8.34
C ILE A 261 -9.65 12.34 -6.98
N VAL A 262 -10.60 11.99 -6.12
CA VAL A 262 -10.34 11.43 -4.80
C VAL A 262 -10.34 9.91 -4.90
N VAL A 263 -9.18 9.29 -4.72
CA VAL A 263 -9.04 7.83 -4.78
C VAL A 263 -9.69 7.19 -3.56
N LYS A 264 -10.65 6.30 -3.81
CA LYS A 264 -11.26 5.43 -2.81
C LYS A 264 -10.88 3.97 -3.10
N PRO A 265 -10.52 3.19 -2.06
CA PRO A 265 -10.26 1.77 -2.26
C PRO A 265 -11.54 1.05 -2.69
N ILE A 266 -11.40 0.07 -3.57
CA ILE A 266 -12.51 -0.83 -3.90
C ILE A 266 -12.81 -1.68 -2.65
N PRO A 267 -14.07 -1.72 -2.18
CA PRO A 267 -14.43 -2.49 -0.99
C PRO A 267 -14.05 -3.98 -1.12
N SER A 268 -13.58 -4.58 -0.03
CA SER A 268 -13.02 -5.94 0.00
C SER A 268 -14.00 -7.06 -0.37
N TYR A 269 -15.30 -6.81 -0.31
CA TYR A 269 -16.34 -7.74 -0.76
C TYR A 269 -16.47 -7.79 -2.30
N ILE A 270 -15.88 -6.84 -3.02
CA ILE A 270 -15.74 -6.89 -4.48
C ILE A 270 -14.47 -7.68 -4.79
N LYS A 271 -14.62 -8.73 -5.60
CA LYS A 271 -13.49 -9.55 -6.04
C LYS A 271 -12.45 -8.65 -6.73
N LYS A 272 -11.15 -8.81 -6.38
CA LYS A 272 -10.06 -8.10 -7.07
C LYS A 272 -10.16 -8.34 -8.58
N VAL A 273 -10.25 -7.24 -9.33
CA VAL A 273 -10.29 -7.23 -10.80
C VAL A 273 -8.92 -6.79 -11.29
N LYS A 274 -8.30 -7.56 -12.19
CA LYS A 274 -6.99 -7.21 -12.78
C LYS A 274 -7.13 -5.90 -13.57
N GLY A 275 -6.20 -4.97 -13.37
CA GLY A 275 -6.19 -3.67 -14.05
C GLY A 275 -7.03 -2.59 -13.38
N LEU A 276 -7.54 -2.81 -12.15
CA LEU A 276 -8.20 -1.79 -11.33
C LEU A 276 -7.45 -1.56 -10.01
N SER A 277 -7.21 -0.29 -9.67
CA SER A 277 -6.57 0.12 -8.41
C SER A 277 -7.55 0.72 -7.40
N GLY A 278 -8.68 1.26 -7.85
CA GLY A 278 -9.58 2.03 -7.01
C GLY A 278 -10.88 2.42 -7.70
N CYS A 279 -11.67 3.24 -7.03
CA CYS A 279 -12.78 3.98 -7.63
C CYS A 279 -12.78 5.43 -7.15
N THR A 280 -13.49 6.28 -7.87
CA THR A 280 -13.72 7.67 -7.50
C THR A 280 -15.17 8.05 -7.78
N GLN A 281 -15.61 9.14 -7.17
CA GLN A 281 -16.87 9.79 -7.49
C GLN A 281 -16.58 11.05 -8.30
N LEU A 282 -17.15 11.14 -9.50
CA LEU A 282 -17.02 12.30 -10.37
C LEU A 282 -17.90 13.45 -9.88
N GLY A 283 -17.67 14.66 -10.41
CA GLY A 283 -18.40 15.88 -10.00
C GLY A 283 -19.92 15.84 -10.26
N ASP A 284 -20.38 15.00 -11.18
CA ASP A 284 -21.80 14.75 -11.46
C ASP A 284 -22.43 13.69 -10.52
N GLY A 285 -21.64 13.14 -9.60
CA GLY A 285 -22.03 12.10 -8.65
C GLY A 285 -21.92 10.68 -9.17
N SER A 286 -21.58 10.49 -10.46
CA SER A 286 -21.33 9.16 -11.03
C SER A 286 -20.06 8.53 -10.47
N ILE A 287 -19.96 7.20 -10.57
CA ILE A 287 -18.78 6.46 -10.11
C ILE A 287 -17.90 6.14 -11.31
N ALA A 288 -16.61 6.40 -11.19
CA ALA A 288 -15.61 5.99 -12.16
C ALA A 288 -14.60 5.01 -11.54
N LEU A 289 -14.16 4.04 -12.32
CA LEU A 289 -13.17 3.05 -11.90
C LEU A 289 -11.77 3.53 -12.23
N ILE A 290 -10.84 3.42 -11.28
CA ILE A 290 -9.44 3.85 -11.49
C ILE A 290 -8.67 2.66 -12.04
N LEU A 291 -8.11 2.84 -13.22
CA LEU A 291 -7.32 1.86 -13.93
C LEU A 291 -5.89 1.79 -13.37
N ASP A 292 -5.38 0.57 -13.25
CA ASP A 292 -3.97 0.31 -12.95
C ASP A 292 -3.23 0.01 -14.25
N ALA A 293 -2.42 0.98 -14.70
CA ALA A 293 -1.67 0.87 -15.95
C ALA A 293 -0.65 -0.29 -15.91
N ALA A 294 -0.06 -0.59 -14.76
CA ALA A 294 0.88 -1.71 -14.65
C ALA A 294 0.17 -3.06 -14.91
N GLY A 295 -1.05 -3.22 -14.39
CA GLY A 295 -1.88 -4.40 -14.62
C GLY A 295 -2.37 -4.56 -16.07
N LEU A 296 -2.33 -3.51 -16.89
CA LEU A 296 -2.67 -3.54 -18.32
C LEU A 296 -1.48 -3.85 -19.24
N VAL A 297 -0.25 -3.79 -18.70
CA VAL A 297 1.01 -3.97 -19.43
C VAL A 297 1.59 -5.40 -19.28
N GLU A 298 0.96 -6.23 -18.47
CA GLU A 298 1.34 -7.64 -18.20
C GLU A 298 0.89 -8.64 -19.25
#